data_AF-A0A3C0NB98-F1
#
_entry.id   AF-A0A3C0NB98-F1
#
_cell.length_a   1.000
_cell.length_b   1.000
_cell.length_c   1.000
_cell.angle_alpha   90.00
_cell.angle_beta   90.00
_cell.angle_gamma   90.00
#
_symmetry.space_group_name_H-M   'P 1'
#
loop_
_entity.id
_entity.type
_entity.pdbx_description
1 polymer ?
#
loop_
_entity_poly.entity_id
_entity_poly.type
_entity_poly.pdbx_seq_one_letter_code
_entity_poly.pdbx_strand_id
1 'polypeptide(L)'
;MEPQLQNWENFCQYHAIGDWYGTWKKYSPTGEVIDAFQCVRSFHVSDDGNEIHHQNYYTYADGKRESKNFGSYKKPLTRALFLDNSFSWGSTTVESGSNFGFETGFRYKDRRASVVVMYDDSGTFEYLIVIPEQLANFAEQSSSSLVNEFNENCQGIRKIITPNWIVSSPVTPRWKGLEDLDKNNLILHFTDGISISIPPHIKNRNEFCLVVDWLINSTLLQRGIRNYNNESVFTGFTLETFTVGN
;
A
#
# COMPACT_ATOMS: atom_id res chain seq x y z
N MET A 1 -12.10 -5.36 -22.41
CA MET A 1 -12.67 -5.69 -21.09
C MET A 1 -13.04 -4.39 -20.39
N GLU A 2 -14.16 -4.35 -19.67
CA GLU A 2 -14.55 -3.15 -18.92
C GLU A 2 -13.49 -2.83 -17.84
N PRO A 3 -13.01 -1.59 -17.70
CA PRO A 3 -11.93 -1.24 -16.77
C PRO A 3 -12.19 -1.64 -15.31
N GLN A 4 -13.44 -1.52 -14.85
CA GLN A 4 -13.87 -1.93 -13.52
C GLN A 4 -13.75 -3.45 -13.32
N LEU A 5 -14.07 -4.24 -14.36
CA LEU A 5 -13.95 -5.69 -14.31
C LEU A 5 -12.48 -6.13 -14.21
N GLN A 6 -11.57 -5.49 -14.94
CA GLN A 6 -10.13 -5.77 -14.81
C GLN A 6 -9.63 -5.46 -13.39
N ASN A 7 -10.11 -4.38 -12.79
CA ASN A 7 -9.76 -4.00 -11.42
C ASN A 7 -10.29 -5.01 -10.40
N TRP A 8 -11.52 -5.51 -10.58
CA TRP A 8 -12.07 -6.62 -9.80
C TRP A 8 -11.24 -7.90 -9.95
N GLU A 9 -10.86 -8.26 -11.17
CA GLU A 9 -10.04 -9.44 -11.44
C GLU A 9 -8.67 -9.35 -10.77
N ASN A 10 -8.01 -8.18 -10.79
CA ASN A 10 -6.78 -7.97 -10.04
C ASN A 10 -7.00 -8.15 -8.53
N PHE A 11 -8.12 -7.64 -8.00
CA PHE A 11 -8.46 -7.86 -6.58
C PHE A 11 -8.58 -9.35 -6.25
N CYS A 12 -9.35 -10.11 -7.05
CA CYS A 12 -9.51 -11.56 -6.89
C CYS A 12 -8.19 -12.32 -7.02
N GLN A 13 -7.47 -12.08 -8.11
CA GLN A 13 -6.26 -12.84 -8.47
C GLN A 13 -5.14 -12.63 -7.46
N TYR A 14 -4.96 -11.40 -6.98
CA TYR A 14 -3.82 -11.06 -6.16
C TYR A 14 -4.15 -10.99 -4.67
N HIS A 15 -5.30 -10.48 -4.25
CA HIS A 15 -5.51 -10.20 -2.81
C HIS A 15 -6.63 -11.02 -2.20
N ALA A 16 -7.72 -11.32 -2.93
CA ALA A 16 -8.84 -12.11 -2.42
C ALA A 16 -8.65 -13.62 -2.65
N ILE A 17 -7.54 -14.14 -2.16
CA ILE A 17 -7.13 -15.56 -2.32
C ILE A 17 -7.12 -16.34 -1.00
N GLY A 18 -7.69 -15.78 0.07
CA GLY A 18 -7.78 -16.40 1.39
C GLY A 18 -7.40 -15.45 2.52
N ASP A 19 -6.82 -16.04 3.56
CA ASP A 19 -6.54 -15.36 4.82
C ASP A 19 -5.07 -14.93 4.92
N TRP A 20 -4.88 -13.66 5.22
CA TRP A 20 -3.58 -13.03 5.38
C TRP A 20 -3.31 -12.76 6.85
N TYR A 21 -2.25 -13.36 7.38
CA TYR A 21 -1.88 -13.32 8.79
C TYR A 21 -0.70 -12.38 8.97
N GLY A 22 -0.81 -11.40 9.87
CA GLY A 22 0.25 -10.43 10.08
C GLY A 22 0.28 -9.85 11.50
N THR A 23 1.45 -9.40 11.92
CA THR A 23 1.59 -8.54 13.11
C THR A 23 1.70 -7.11 12.62
N TRP A 24 0.66 -6.33 12.86
CA TRP A 24 0.59 -4.94 12.44
C TRP A 24 1.20 -4.06 13.53
N LYS A 25 2.03 -3.10 13.12
CA LYS A 25 2.70 -2.19 14.04
C LYS A 25 2.32 -0.76 13.70
N LYS A 26 1.83 -0.03 14.70
CA LYS A 26 1.57 1.40 14.62
C LYS A 26 2.83 2.16 15.02
N TYR A 27 3.21 3.14 14.22
CA TYR A 27 4.39 3.96 14.44
C TYR A 27 4.01 5.43 14.64
N SER A 28 4.73 6.09 15.55
CA SER A 28 4.69 7.54 15.73
C SER A 28 5.32 8.28 14.53
N PRO A 29 5.19 9.62 14.47
CA PRO A 29 5.87 10.41 13.45
C PRO A 29 7.41 10.32 13.48
N THR A 30 7.99 9.94 14.61
CA THR A 30 9.44 9.75 14.78
C THR A 30 9.90 8.35 14.41
N GLY A 31 9.00 7.45 14.01
CA GLY A 31 9.33 6.06 13.66
C GLY A 31 9.42 5.11 14.85
N GLU A 32 8.92 5.50 16.02
CA GLU A 32 8.86 4.64 17.20
C GLU A 32 7.59 3.79 17.19
N VAL A 33 7.69 2.52 17.56
CA VAL A 33 6.52 1.64 17.69
C VAL A 33 5.70 2.08 18.90
N ILE A 34 4.45 2.47 18.66
CA ILE A 34 3.52 2.90 19.72
C ILE A 34 2.42 1.87 20.00
N ASP A 35 2.17 0.94 19.08
CA ASP A 35 1.25 -0.18 19.28
C ASP A 35 1.61 -1.34 18.36
N ALA A 36 1.27 -2.56 18.76
CA ALA A 36 1.44 -3.76 17.95
C ALA A 36 0.34 -4.79 18.27
N PHE A 37 -0.28 -5.34 17.22
CA PHE A 37 -1.36 -6.31 17.36
C PHE A 37 -1.36 -7.30 16.19
N GLN A 38 -1.85 -8.50 16.44
CA GLN A 38 -2.03 -9.50 15.39
C GLN A 38 -3.35 -9.29 14.66
N CYS A 39 -3.36 -9.56 13.36
CA CYS A 39 -4.57 -9.51 12.55
C CYS A 39 -4.56 -10.65 11.54
N VAL A 40 -5.73 -11.28 11.37
CA VAL A 40 -6.05 -12.09 10.19
C VAL A 40 -6.97 -11.27 9.31
N ARG A 41 -6.49 -10.85 8.14
CA ARG A 41 -7.27 -10.19 7.11
C ARG A 41 -7.79 -11.25 6.13
N SER A 42 -9.07 -11.52 6.22
CA SER A 42 -9.77 -12.53 5.43
C SER A 42 -10.47 -11.89 4.24
N PHE A 43 -10.23 -12.47 3.07
CA PHE A 43 -10.98 -12.19 1.86
C PHE A 43 -11.56 -13.49 1.31
N HIS A 44 -12.88 -13.59 1.29
CA HIS A 44 -13.58 -14.74 0.74
C HIS A 44 -14.41 -14.33 -0.47
N VAL A 45 -14.09 -14.90 -1.63
CA VAL A 45 -14.89 -14.75 -2.85
C VAL A 45 -16.08 -15.71 -2.76
N SER A 46 -17.29 -15.22 -3.04
CA SER A 46 -18.50 -16.05 -3.07
C SER A 46 -18.41 -17.16 -4.13
N ASP A 47 -19.18 -18.24 -3.95
CA ASP A 47 -19.19 -19.38 -4.89
C ASP A 47 -19.53 -18.99 -6.34
N ASP A 48 -20.35 -17.95 -6.53
CA ASP A 48 -20.72 -17.41 -7.84
C ASP A 48 -19.71 -16.37 -8.40
N GLY A 49 -18.68 -16.01 -7.61
CA GLY A 49 -17.64 -15.06 -7.98
C GLY A 49 -18.07 -13.60 -8.05
N ASN A 50 -19.27 -13.26 -7.55
CA ASN A 50 -19.85 -11.91 -7.66
C ASN A 50 -19.68 -11.05 -6.41
N GLU A 51 -19.30 -11.64 -5.28
CA GLU A 51 -19.09 -10.93 -4.04
C GLU A 51 -17.74 -11.27 -3.41
N ILE A 52 -17.16 -10.31 -2.68
CA ILE A 52 -15.99 -10.53 -1.83
C ILE A 52 -16.33 -10.06 -0.42
N HIS A 53 -16.29 -10.99 0.54
CA HIS A 53 -16.41 -10.69 1.96
C HIS A 53 -15.03 -10.36 2.52
N HIS A 54 -14.89 -9.17 3.10
CA HIS A 54 -13.65 -8.71 3.72
C HIS A 54 -13.88 -8.48 5.21
N GLN A 55 -13.16 -9.25 6.02
CA GLN A 55 -13.23 -9.23 7.47
C GLN A 55 -11.82 -9.24 8.06
N ASN A 56 -11.60 -8.43 9.09
CA ASN A 56 -10.38 -8.47 9.87
C ASN A 56 -10.66 -9.01 11.25
N TYR A 57 -9.79 -9.92 11.71
CA TYR A 57 -9.83 -10.54 13.03
C TYR A 57 -8.60 -10.10 13.83
N TYR A 58 -8.77 -9.15 14.74
CA TYR A 58 -7.72 -8.57 15.56
C TYR A 58 -7.53 -9.37 16.85
N THR A 59 -6.27 -9.55 17.26
CA THR A 59 -5.88 -10.06 18.58
C THR A 59 -4.85 -9.11 19.18
N TYR A 60 -5.18 -8.53 20.34
CA TYR A 60 -4.37 -7.56 21.05
C TYR A 60 -3.50 -8.23 22.13
N ALA A 61 -2.52 -7.51 22.65
CA ALA A 61 -1.55 -8.02 23.63
C ALA A 61 -2.19 -8.46 24.97
N ASP A 62 -3.32 -7.85 25.35
CA ASP A 62 -4.11 -8.22 26.54
C ASP A 62 -5.00 -9.46 26.31
N GLY A 63 -4.94 -10.06 25.12
CA GLY A 63 -5.76 -11.20 24.73
C GLY A 63 -7.16 -10.82 24.20
N LYS A 64 -7.52 -9.53 24.19
CA LYS A 64 -8.77 -9.06 23.60
C LYS A 64 -8.79 -9.44 22.11
N ARG A 65 -9.95 -9.90 21.64
CA ARG A 65 -10.21 -10.18 20.23
C ARG A 65 -11.34 -9.31 19.72
N GLU A 66 -11.20 -8.81 18.51
CA GLU A 66 -12.21 -7.98 17.84
C GLU A 66 -12.31 -8.39 16.37
N SER A 67 -13.49 -8.24 15.78
CA SER A 67 -13.68 -8.47 14.35
C SER A 67 -14.37 -7.27 13.72
N LYS A 68 -13.89 -6.86 12.54
CA LYS A 68 -14.47 -5.74 11.78
C LYS A 68 -14.79 -6.17 10.36
N ASN A 69 -15.99 -5.83 9.90
CA ASN A 69 -16.44 -6.03 8.53
C ASN A 69 -16.11 -4.78 7.70
N PHE A 70 -15.45 -4.97 6.56
CA PHE A 70 -15.11 -3.88 5.62
C PHE A 70 -15.77 -4.05 4.24
N GLY A 71 -16.28 -5.25 3.94
CA GLY A 71 -17.12 -5.58 2.79
C GLY A 71 -18.57 -5.89 3.20
N SER A 72 -19.42 -6.42 2.32
CA SER A 72 -19.15 -7.06 1.02
C SER A 72 -18.88 -6.10 -0.13
N TYR A 73 -17.93 -6.45 -1.00
CA TYR A 73 -17.77 -5.83 -2.33
C TYR A 73 -18.62 -6.59 -3.35
N LYS A 74 -19.21 -5.89 -4.32
CA LYS A 74 -20.05 -6.48 -5.38
C LYS A 74 -19.44 -6.20 -6.74
N LYS A 75 -19.27 -7.26 -7.53
CA LYS A 75 -18.67 -7.20 -8.87
C LYS A 75 -19.41 -6.19 -9.77
N PRO A 76 -18.70 -5.36 -10.54
CA PRO A 76 -17.24 -5.25 -10.66
C PRO A 76 -16.59 -4.22 -9.71
N LEU A 77 -17.34 -3.68 -8.75
CA LEU A 77 -16.91 -2.52 -7.97
C LEU A 77 -16.08 -2.93 -6.76
N THR A 78 -14.99 -2.21 -6.55
CA THR A 78 -14.14 -2.29 -5.36
C THR A 78 -13.92 -0.89 -4.78
N ARG A 79 -13.48 -0.81 -3.52
CA ARG A 79 -13.13 0.49 -2.90
C ARG A 79 -11.74 0.99 -3.30
N ALA A 80 -10.83 0.08 -3.61
CA ALA A 80 -9.44 0.38 -3.98
C ALA A 80 -9.23 0.28 -5.49
N LEU A 81 -8.20 0.97 -5.99
CA LEU A 81 -7.63 0.71 -7.30
C LEU A 81 -6.61 -0.42 -7.19
N PHE A 82 -6.67 -1.40 -8.08
CA PHE A 82 -5.79 -2.55 -8.16
C PHE A 82 -5.05 -2.52 -9.49
N LEU A 83 -3.73 -2.34 -9.41
CA LEU A 83 -2.83 -2.28 -10.56
C LEU A 83 -1.82 -3.40 -10.44
N ASP A 84 -1.93 -4.39 -11.33
CA ASP A 84 -1.21 -5.65 -11.24
C ASP A 84 -1.38 -6.26 -9.82
N ASN A 85 -0.27 -6.62 -9.17
CA ASN A 85 -0.21 -7.22 -7.83
C ASN A 85 -0.18 -6.18 -6.68
N SER A 86 -0.58 -4.94 -6.96
CA SER A 86 -0.59 -3.85 -5.99
C SER A 86 -1.94 -3.16 -5.92
N PHE A 87 -2.20 -2.45 -4.83
CA PHE A 87 -3.41 -1.69 -4.64
C PHE A 87 -3.17 -0.35 -3.98
N SER A 88 -4.13 0.55 -4.18
CA SER A 88 -4.17 1.84 -3.53
C SER A 88 -5.59 2.23 -3.14
N TRP A 89 -5.74 2.67 -1.90
CA TRP A 89 -6.99 3.15 -1.33
C TRP A 89 -6.71 4.40 -0.47
N GLY A 90 -7.66 5.32 -0.33
CA GLY A 90 -7.53 6.46 0.55
C GLY A 90 -8.28 7.69 0.09
N SER A 91 -8.10 8.79 0.82
CA SER A 91 -8.65 10.10 0.52
C SER A 91 -8.29 10.55 -0.90
N THR A 92 -9.28 11.08 -1.62
CA THR A 92 -9.13 11.56 -3.00
C THR A 92 -8.95 13.07 -3.08
N THR A 93 -9.18 13.78 -1.99
CA THR A 93 -9.08 15.24 -1.87
C THR A 93 -8.53 15.60 -0.49
N VAL A 94 -7.85 16.75 -0.39
CA VAL A 94 -7.47 17.34 0.91
C VAL A 94 -8.55 18.35 1.31
N GLU A 95 -9.30 18.03 2.35
CA GLU A 95 -10.38 18.87 2.88
C GLU A 95 -9.94 19.52 4.19
N SER A 96 -10.26 20.80 4.36
CA SER A 96 -9.91 21.54 5.57
C SER A 96 -10.73 21.03 6.76
N GLY A 97 -10.07 20.67 7.87
CA GLY A 97 -10.74 20.20 9.08
C GLY A 97 -11.20 18.74 9.01
N SER A 98 -10.68 17.96 8.06
CA SER A 98 -10.96 16.53 7.92
C SER A 98 -9.66 15.74 7.96
N ASN A 99 -9.65 14.58 8.62
CA ASN A 99 -8.53 13.64 8.54
C ASN A 99 -8.30 13.20 7.09
N PHE A 100 -7.04 12.94 6.76
CA PHE A 100 -6.63 12.41 5.48
C PHE A 100 -5.86 11.12 5.68
N GLY A 101 -6.13 10.10 4.87
CA GLY A 101 -5.43 8.84 5.01
C GLY A 101 -5.38 8.04 3.73
N PHE A 102 -4.41 7.15 3.64
CA PHE A 102 -4.30 6.22 2.53
C PHE A 102 -3.72 4.88 2.98
N GLU A 103 -3.95 3.87 2.16
CA GLU A 103 -3.27 2.59 2.19
C GLU A 103 -2.72 2.29 0.80
N THR A 104 -1.44 1.92 0.75
CA THR A 104 -0.83 1.32 -0.44
C THR A 104 -0.31 -0.04 -0.05
N GLY A 105 -0.53 -1.05 -0.89
CA GLY A 105 -0.02 -2.38 -0.62
C GLY A 105 0.31 -3.19 -1.87
N PHE A 106 1.04 -4.26 -1.63
CA PHE A 106 1.67 -5.11 -2.63
C PHE A 106 1.50 -6.57 -2.26
N ARG A 107 1.64 -7.46 -3.24
CA ARG A 107 1.76 -8.90 -3.04
C ARG A 107 2.91 -9.49 -3.83
N TYR A 108 3.70 -10.36 -3.22
CA TYR A 108 4.64 -11.20 -3.93
C TYR A 108 4.58 -12.63 -3.39
N LYS A 109 4.17 -13.57 -4.25
CA LYS A 109 3.88 -14.96 -3.86
C LYS A 109 2.93 -14.99 -2.66
N ASP A 110 3.32 -15.63 -1.56
CA ASP A 110 2.49 -15.79 -0.36
C ASP A 110 2.73 -14.69 0.68
N ARG A 111 3.38 -13.60 0.29
CA ARG A 111 3.62 -12.43 1.15
C ARG A 111 2.90 -11.20 0.64
N ARG A 112 2.46 -10.35 1.56
CA ARG A 112 1.95 -9.01 1.32
C ARG A 112 2.63 -8.01 2.24
N ALA A 113 2.69 -6.79 1.76
CA ALA A 113 3.10 -5.63 2.54
C ALA A 113 2.13 -4.50 2.22
N SER A 114 1.55 -3.87 3.22
CA SER A 114 0.87 -2.59 3.07
C SER A 114 1.26 -1.61 4.15
N VAL A 115 1.06 -0.32 3.86
CA VAL A 115 1.23 0.76 4.83
C VAL A 115 -0.01 1.62 4.81
N VAL A 116 -0.60 1.82 5.98
CA VAL A 116 -1.63 2.84 6.21
C VAL A 116 -0.95 4.08 6.77
N VAL A 117 -1.22 5.26 6.22
CA VAL A 117 -0.72 6.53 6.76
C VAL A 117 -1.92 7.42 7.07
N MET A 118 -1.88 8.09 8.21
CA MET A 118 -2.91 9.01 8.67
C MET A 118 -2.31 10.39 8.97
N TYR A 119 -3.03 11.40 8.50
CA TYR A 119 -2.85 12.80 8.84
C TYR A 119 -4.07 13.26 9.65
N ASP A 120 -3.82 14.14 10.61
CA ASP A 120 -4.88 14.77 11.40
C ASP A 120 -5.68 15.80 10.58
N ASP A 121 -6.65 16.45 11.22
CA ASP A 121 -7.52 17.46 10.60
C ASP A 121 -6.82 18.79 10.25
N SER A 122 -5.60 18.99 10.75
CA SER A 122 -4.69 20.08 10.38
C SER A 122 -3.83 19.73 9.15
N GLY A 123 -3.82 18.47 8.74
CA GLY A 123 -2.96 17.95 7.68
C GLY A 123 -1.55 17.62 8.17
N THR A 124 -1.34 17.45 9.47
CA THR A 124 -0.06 17.02 10.06
C THR A 124 0.00 15.50 10.10
N PHE A 125 1.15 14.93 9.73
CA PHE A 125 1.37 13.48 9.81
C PHE A 125 1.22 13.01 11.27
N GLU A 126 0.25 12.11 11.51
CA GLU A 126 -0.15 11.71 12.86
C GLU A 126 0.45 10.36 13.25
N TYR A 127 0.28 9.34 12.39
CA TYR A 127 0.84 8.01 12.56
C TYR A 127 0.75 7.19 11.27
N LEU A 128 1.45 6.07 11.25
CA LEU A 128 1.27 5.03 10.23
C LEU A 128 1.14 3.65 10.85
N ILE A 129 0.66 2.69 10.07
CA ILE A 129 0.62 1.28 10.42
C ILE A 129 1.32 0.50 9.31
N VAL A 130 2.36 -0.26 9.66
CA VAL A 130 3.05 -1.18 8.75
C VAL A 130 2.43 -2.56 8.90
N ILE A 131 2.07 -3.16 7.77
CA ILE A 131 1.24 -4.37 7.69
C ILE A 131 1.96 -5.41 6.80
N PRO A 132 2.96 -6.11 7.34
CA PRO A 132 3.50 -7.32 6.70
C PRO A 132 2.53 -8.48 6.97
N GLU A 133 2.12 -9.19 5.93
CA GLU A 133 1.21 -10.32 6.03
C GLU A 133 1.73 -11.52 5.21
N GLN A 134 1.38 -12.73 5.65
CA GLN A 134 1.66 -13.98 4.96
C GLN A 134 0.38 -14.80 4.81
N LEU A 135 0.26 -15.55 3.72
CA LEU A 135 -0.90 -16.38 3.45
C LEU A 135 -0.94 -17.58 4.41
N ALA A 136 -2.13 -17.88 4.94
CA ALA A 136 -2.47 -19.05 5.75
C ALA A 136 -1.82 -19.20 7.14
N ASN A 137 -0.70 -18.53 7.45
CA ASN A 137 -0.08 -18.58 8.77
C ASN A 137 0.70 -17.30 9.12
N PHE A 138 0.87 -17.06 10.42
CA PHE A 138 1.78 -16.02 10.89
C PHE A 138 3.21 -16.39 10.53
N ALA A 139 3.91 -15.46 9.87
CA ALA A 139 5.33 -15.60 9.60
C ALA A 139 6.12 -15.71 10.93
N GLU A 140 7.16 -16.54 10.93
CA GLU A 140 8.21 -16.44 11.94
C GLU A 140 8.90 -15.07 11.81
N GLN A 141 9.29 -14.47 12.92
CA GLN A 141 9.95 -13.15 12.90
C GLN A 141 11.24 -13.24 12.08
N SER A 142 11.24 -12.62 10.89
CA SER A 142 12.46 -12.45 10.11
C SER A 142 13.27 -11.28 10.68
N SER A 143 14.52 -11.55 11.06
CA SER A 143 15.45 -10.55 11.57
C SER A 143 16.39 -9.98 10.50
N SER A 144 16.20 -10.32 9.22
CA SER A 144 17.14 -9.92 8.17
C SER A 144 16.89 -8.49 7.69
N SER A 145 17.87 -7.62 7.92
CA SER A 145 17.96 -6.34 7.21
C SER A 145 18.24 -6.62 5.72
N LEU A 146 17.30 -6.24 4.85
CA LEU A 146 17.52 -6.28 3.41
C LEU A 146 18.31 -5.03 3.01
N VAL A 147 19.48 -5.23 2.41
CA VAL A 147 20.22 -4.16 1.73
C VAL A 147 19.83 -4.21 0.27
N ASN A 148 19.45 -3.07 -0.30
CA ASN A 148 19.07 -2.97 -1.70
C ASN A 148 20.35 -2.92 -2.57
N GLU A 149 20.36 -3.62 -3.71
CA GLU A 149 21.49 -3.63 -4.66
C GLU A 149 21.26 -2.68 -5.84
N PHE A 150 20.26 -1.80 -5.72
CA PHE A 150 19.76 -1.00 -6.83
C PHE A 150 20.67 0.18 -7.14
N ASN A 151 20.92 0.37 -8.43
CA ASN A 151 21.72 1.46 -8.97
C ASN A 151 21.14 1.92 -10.31
N GLU A 152 21.80 2.88 -10.95
CA GLU A 152 21.35 3.49 -12.21
C GLU A 152 21.13 2.47 -13.36
N ASN A 153 21.73 1.29 -13.30
CA ASN A 153 21.60 0.24 -14.31
C ASN A 153 20.39 -0.70 -14.09
N CYS A 154 19.62 -0.53 -13.01
CA CYS A 154 18.46 -1.38 -12.79
C CYS A 154 17.39 -1.12 -13.88
N GLN A 155 16.66 -2.17 -14.23
CA GLN A 155 15.57 -2.08 -15.18
C GLN A 155 14.27 -1.83 -14.43
N GLY A 156 13.36 -1.05 -15.05
CA GLY A 156 12.08 -0.74 -14.44
C GLY A 156 10.92 -0.85 -15.42
N ILE A 157 9.74 -1.10 -14.89
CA ILE A 157 8.46 -0.94 -15.57
C ILE A 157 7.57 -0.05 -14.70
N ARG A 158 6.99 0.98 -15.31
CA ARG A 158 6.02 1.89 -14.69
C ARG A 158 4.67 1.77 -15.40
N LYS A 159 3.60 1.65 -14.62
CA LYS A 159 2.21 1.76 -15.07
C LYS A 159 1.46 2.74 -14.17
N ILE A 160 0.39 3.35 -14.69
CA ILE A 160 -0.49 4.25 -13.93
C ILE A 160 -1.92 3.78 -14.10
N ILE A 161 -2.70 3.78 -13.02
CA ILE A 161 -4.16 3.62 -13.05
C ILE A 161 -4.84 4.92 -12.60
N THR A 162 -5.78 5.43 -13.38
CA THR A 162 -6.56 6.63 -13.04
C THR A 162 -7.76 6.29 -12.14
N PRO A 163 -8.43 7.28 -11.53
CA PRO A 163 -9.66 7.06 -10.77
C PRO A 163 -10.78 6.36 -11.55
N ASN A 164 -10.75 6.48 -12.89
CA ASN A 164 -11.71 5.82 -13.79
C ASN A 164 -11.21 4.44 -14.27
N TRP A 165 -10.26 3.82 -13.56
CA TRP A 165 -9.68 2.50 -13.83
C TRP A 165 -8.94 2.37 -15.16
N ILE A 166 -8.62 3.48 -15.82
CA ILE A 166 -7.87 3.45 -17.07
C ILE A 166 -6.40 3.20 -16.73
N VAL A 167 -5.86 2.09 -17.23
CA VAL A 167 -4.45 1.72 -17.06
C VAL A 167 -3.63 2.17 -18.27
N SER A 168 -2.52 2.86 -18.02
CA SER A 168 -1.60 3.28 -19.07
C SER A 168 -0.84 2.09 -19.68
N SER A 169 -0.35 2.25 -20.91
CA SER A 169 0.71 1.37 -21.41
C SER A 169 1.94 1.43 -20.49
N PRO A 170 2.69 0.33 -20.34
CA PRO A 170 3.91 0.31 -19.56
C PRO A 170 4.98 1.20 -20.20
N VAL A 171 5.76 1.90 -19.37
CA VAL A 171 6.93 2.68 -19.77
C VAL A 171 8.13 2.32 -18.91
N THR A 172 9.34 2.59 -19.39
CA THR A 172 10.57 2.37 -18.63
C THR A 172 10.91 3.61 -17.80
N PRO A 173 10.75 3.59 -16.46
CA PRO A 173 11.19 4.67 -15.60
C PRO A 173 12.72 4.66 -15.46
N ARG A 174 13.28 5.82 -15.09
CA ARG A 174 14.65 5.88 -14.59
C ARG A 174 14.65 5.57 -13.10
N TRP A 175 15.62 4.79 -12.66
CA TRP A 175 15.84 4.54 -11.25
C TRP A 175 16.08 5.83 -10.48
N LYS A 176 15.47 5.92 -9.31
CA LYS A 176 15.78 6.90 -8.26
C LYS A 176 15.57 6.25 -6.91
N GLY A 177 16.53 6.41 -6.00
CA GLY A 177 16.37 6.06 -4.60
C GLY A 177 15.20 6.82 -3.99
N LEU A 178 14.63 6.27 -2.92
CA LEU A 178 13.49 6.88 -2.22
C LEU A 178 13.86 8.27 -1.67
N GLU A 179 15.14 8.42 -1.29
CA GLU A 179 15.82 9.59 -0.76
C GLU A 179 15.99 10.70 -1.80
N ASP A 180 15.98 10.34 -3.09
CA ASP A 180 16.17 11.26 -4.21
C ASP A 180 14.84 11.70 -4.86
N LEU A 181 13.70 11.21 -4.37
CA LEU A 181 12.39 11.55 -4.93
C LEU A 181 11.96 12.97 -4.53
N ASP A 182 11.98 13.28 -3.23
CA ASP A 182 11.70 14.60 -2.68
C ASP A 182 12.44 14.79 -1.35
N LYS A 183 13.32 15.80 -1.31
CA LYS A 183 14.16 16.11 -0.15
C LYS A 183 13.40 16.73 1.02
N ASN A 184 12.17 17.20 0.80
CA ASN A 184 11.31 17.78 1.83
C ASN A 184 10.43 16.75 2.51
N ASN A 185 10.36 15.53 1.97
CA ASN A 185 9.57 14.46 2.54
C ASN A 185 10.26 13.85 3.76
N LEU A 186 9.42 13.42 4.71
CA LEU A 186 9.82 12.48 5.75
C LEU A 186 9.99 11.10 5.11
N ILE A 187 11.14 10.49 5.39
CA ILE A 187 11.46 9.13 4.96
C ILE A 187 11.63 8.26 6.19
N LEU A 188 10.93 7.12 6.19
CA LEU A 188 11.03 6.12 7.24
C LEU A 188 11.21 4.74 6.61
N HIS A 189 12.11 3.95 7.21
CA HIS A 189 12.41 2.58 6.82
C HIS A 189 11.98 1.63 7.94
N PHE A 190 11.39 0.50 7.56
CA PHE A 190 10.84 -0.48 8.48
C PHE A 190 11.40 -1.87 8.19
N THR A 191 11.03 -2.83 9.03
CA THR A 191 11.30 -4.25 8.77
C THR A 191 10.60 -4.70 7.48
N ASP A 192 10.95 -5.90 7.00
CA ASP A 192 10.31 -6.53 5.84
C ASP A 192 10.49 -5.77 4.51
N GLY A 193 11.50 -4.90 4.46
CA GLY A 193 11.86 -4.14 3.26
C GLY A 193 10.88 -3.00 2.94
N ILE A 194 10.04 -2.60 3.90
CA ILE A 194 9.02 -1.57 3.69
C ILE A 194 9.62 -0.19 3.98
N SER A 195 9.33 0.80 3.15
CA SER A 195 9.76 2.19 3.37
C SER A 195 8.72 3.15 2.82
N ILE A 196 8.70 4.37 3.34
CA ILE A 196 7.81 5.43 2.84
C ILE A 196 8.57 6.73 2.59
N SER A 197 8.05 7.54 1.67
CA SER A 197 8.40 8.95 1.50
C SER A 197 7.12 9.75 1.39
N ILE A 198 6.85 10.58 2.41
CA ILE A 198 5.60 11.34 2.53
C ILE A 198 5.89 12.76 3.02
N PRO A 199 5.09 13.77 2.62
CA PRO A 199 5.21 15.10 3.19
C PRO A 199 4.83 15.06 4.68
N PRO A 200 5.59 15.71 5.59
CA PRO A 200 5.25 15.76 7.01
C PRO A 200 3.97 16.57 7.28
N HIS A 201 3.61 17.46 6.35
CA HIS A 201 2.38 18.24 6.39
C HIS A 201 1.79 18.36 4.98
N ILE A 202 0.52 18.01 4.81
CA ILE A 202 -0.24 18.22 3.58
C ILE A 202 -1.07 19.50 3.70
N LYS A 203 -1.16 20.27 2.62
CA LYS A 203 -1.97 21.49 2.57
C LYS A 203 -2.81 21.47 1.31
N ASN A 204 -4.01 22.04 1.41
CA ASN A 204 -4.86 22.22 0.24
C ASN A 204 -4.17 23.14 -0.77
N ARG A 205 -4.44 22.93 -2.06
CA ARG A 205 -3.89 23.66 -3.22
C ARG A 205 -2.38 23.47 -3.44
N ASN A 206 -1.86 22.32 -3.04
CA ASN A 206 -0.50 21.90 -3.34
C ASN A 206 -0.51 20.55 -4.05
N GLU A 207 0.36 20.40 -5.06
CA GLU A 207 0.73 19.11 -5.63
C GLU A 207 1.65 18.36 -4.66
N PHE A 208 1.41 17.06 -4.50
CA PHE A 208 2.24 16.18 -3.69
C PHE A 208 2.04 14.72 -4.11
N CYS A 209 2.96 13.88 -3.66
CA CYS A 209 2.89 12.44 -3.85
C CYS A 209 3.09 11.72 -2.52
N LEU A 210 2.49 10.53 -2.41
CA LEU A 210 2.64 9.64 -1.26
C LEU A 210 3.25 8.33 -1.75
N VAL A 211 4.48 8.03 -1.32
CA VAL A 211 5.28 6.92 -1.85
C VAL A 211 5.42 5.84 -0.79
N VAL A 212 5.22 4.59 -1.21
CA VAL A 212 5.55 3.39 -0.44
C VAL A 212 6.42 2.48 -1.30
N ASP A 213 7.55 2.07 -0.76
CA ASP A 213 8.45 1.07 -1.35
C ASP A 213 8.33 -0.25 -0.58
N TRP A 214 8.40 -1.36 -1.33
CA TRP A 214 8.61 -2.69 -0.81
C TRP A 214 9.78 -3.36 -1.52
N LEU A 215 10.91 -3.43 -0.84
CA LEU A 215 12.07 -4.23 -1.22
C LEU A 215 11.78 -5.70 -0.90
N ILE A 216 11.28 -6.43 -1.91
CA ILE A 216 10.83 -7.82 -1.77
C ILE A 216 12.02 -8.74 -1.49
N ASN A 217 13.15 -8.46 -2.13
CA ASN A 217 14.47 -9.04 -1.94
C ASN A 217 15.54 -8.07 -2.49
N SER A 218 16.82 -8.42 -2.43
CA SER A 218 17.89 -7.49 -2.82
C SER A 218 17.87 -7.05 -4.28
N THR A 219 17.19 -7.79 -5.17
CA THR A 219 17.14 -7.54 -6.62
C THR A 219 15.75 -7.20 -7.15
N LEU A 220 14.71 -7.13 -6.31
CA LEU A 220 13.33 -6.82 -6.71
C LEU A 220 12.69 -5.82 -5.73
N LEU A 221 12.26 -4.69 -6.27
CA LEU A 221 11.55 -3.63 -5.54
C LEU A 221 10.27 -3.24 -6.27
N GLN A 222 9.19 -3.06 -5.50
CA GLN A 222 7.98 -2.43 -5.98
C GLN A 222 7.76 -1.09 -5.28
N ARG A 223 7.36 -0.08 -6.04
CA ARG A 223 7.05 1.27 -5.56
C ARG A 223 5.64 1.64 -5.97
N GLY A 224 4.82 2.02 -4.99
CA GLY A 224 3.48 2.54 -5.19
C GLY A 224 3.45 4.03 -4.89
N ILE A 225 2.90 4.82 -5.79
CA ILE A 225 2.84 6.29 -5.66
C ILE A 225 1.40 6.76 -5.86
N ARG A 226 0.81 7.40 -4.85
CA ARG A 226 -0.45 8.15 -5.01
C ARG A 226 -0.11 9.59 -5.41
N ASN A 227 -0.65 10.05 -6.53
CA ASN A 227 -0.36 11.37 -7.09
C ASN A 227 -1.54 12.32 -6.86
N TYR A 228 -1.26 13.55 -6.43
CA TYR A 228 -2.24 14.62 -6.22
C TYR A 228 -1.81 15.86 -6.99
N ASN A 229 -2.73 16.50 -7.71
CA ASN A 229 -2.43 17.70 -8.50
C ASN A 229 -2.36 18.98 -7.63
N ASN A 230 -2.15 20.13 -8.25
CA ASN A 230 -2.12 21.45 -7.60
C ASN A 230 -3.44 21.87 -6.93
N GLU A 231 -4.54 21.14 -7.15
CA GLU A 231 -5.82 21.33 -6.44
C GLU A 231 -5.96 20.32 -5.28
N SER A 232 -4.90 19.56 -4.99
CA SER A 232 -4.87 18.48 -4.01
C SER A 232 -5.92 17.39 -4.27
N VAL A 233 -6.21 17.15 -5.55
CA VAL A 233 -7.11 16.10 -6.04
C VAL A 233 -6.28 14.92 -6.54
N PHE A 234 -6.66 13.71 -6.13
CA PHE A 234 -6.05 12.46 -6.54
C PHE A 234 -6.19 12.24 -8.05
N THR A 235 -5.07 12.13 -8.75
CA THR A 235 -5.04 11.97 -10.22
C THR A 235 -4.79 10.54 -10.68
N GLY A 236 -4.23 9.70 -9.81
CA GLY A 236 -3.99 8.30 -10.12
C GLY A 236 -2.94 7.66 -9.22
N PHE A 237 -2.84 6.34 -9.35
CA PHE A 237 -1.87 5.51 -8.66
C PHE A 237 -0.84 4.97 -9.66
N THR A 238 0.44 5.18 -9.37
CA THR A 238 1.56 4.67 -10.14
C THR A 238 2.12 3.43 -9.46
N LEU A 239 2.32 2.36 -10.23
CA LEU A 239 3.14 1.21 -9.82
C LEU A 239 4.43 1.23 -10.62
N GLU A 240 5.57 1.21 -9.93
CA GLU A 240 6.87 0.92 -10.51
C GLU A 240 7.37 -0.42 -9.97
N THR A 241 7.93 -1.25 -10.84
CA THR A 241 8.65 -2.46 -10.44
C THR A 241 10.06 -2.38 -11.01
N PHE A 242 11.06 -2.48 -10.15
CA PHE A 242 12.46 -2.44 -10.50
C PHE A 242 13.11 -3.79 -10.26
N THR A 243 13.99 -4.19 -11.17
CA THR A 243 14.81 -5.40 -11.08
C THR A 243 16.26 -5.10 -11.39
N VAL A 244 17.17 -5.69 -10.63
CA VAL A 244 18.60 -5.76 -10.98
C VAL A 244 18.79 -6.99 -11.88
N GLY A 245 19.43 -6.80 -13.05
CA GLY A 245 19.76 -7.92 -13.92
C GLY A 245 20.83 -8.80 -13.27
N ASN A 246 20.68 -10.12 -13.37
CA ASN A 246 21.74 -11.07 -13.03
C ASN A 246 22.93 -10.97 -14.00
#